data_AF-A0A7X6TC40-F1
#
_entry.id   AF-A0A7X6TC40-F1
#
_cell.length_a   1.000
_cell.length_b   1.000
_cell.length_c   1.000
_cell.angle_alpha   90.00
_cell.angle_beta   90.00
_cell.angle_gamma   90.00
#
_symmetry.space_group_name_H-M   'P 1'
#
loop_
_entity.id
_entity.type
_entity.pdbx_description
1 polymer ?
#
loop_
_entity_poly.entity_id
_entity_poly.type
_entity_poly.pdbx_seq_one_letter_code
_entity_poly.pdbx_strand_id
1 'polypeptide(L)'
;IELYLAEKYYPLRIKRSKEEAYRKAAKLVNDAVTEYRNKFGIKGSDLDIKDILAMVACHFAFEKLEFEKSSDQNILMESISKLDTELEEIFK
;
A
#
# COMPACT_ATOMS: atom_id res chain seq x y z
N ILE A 1 -16.10 -6.53 13.58
CA ILE A 1 -15.01 -7.53 13.50
C ILE A 1 -13.92 -7.09 14.46
N GLU A 2 -13.16 -8.03 15.02
CA GLU A 2 -11.93 -7.71 15.74
C GLU A 2 -10.76 -7.85 14.75
N LEU A 3 -10.06 -6.73 14.54
CA LEU A 3 -8.92 -6.67 13.64
C LEU A 3 -7.64 -6.74 14.47
N TYR A 4 -6.80 -7.75 14.19
CA TYR A 4 -5.52 -7.91 14.88
C TYR A 4 -4.43 -7.08 14.18
N LEU A 5 -3.85 -6.13 14.90
CA LEU A 5 -2.83 -5.21 14.40
C LEU A 5 -1.77 -4.94 15.48
N ALA A 6 -0.50 -5.19 15.17
CA ALA A 6 0.64 -4.90 16.05
C ALA A 6 0.41 -5.35 17.51
N GLU A 7 0.06 -6.63 17.68
CA GLU A 7 -0.19 -7.29 18.98
C GLU A 7 -1.46 -6.83 19.73
N LYS A 8 -2.34 -6.05 19.08
CA LYS A 8 -3.59 -5.57 19.67
C LYS A 8 -4.80 -5.88 18.80
N TYR A 9 -5.92 -6.15 19.44
CA TYR A 9 -7.21 -6.29 18.77
C TYR A 9 -7.97 -4.95 18.80
N TYR A 10 -8.38 -4.49 17.63
CA TYR A 10 -9.17 -3.27 17.47
C TYR A 10 -10.58 -3.64 17.00
N PRO A 11 -11.64 -3.32 17.77
CA PRO A 11 -13.01 -3.56 17.36
C PRO A 11 -13.42 -2.52 16.31
N LEU A 12 -13.67 -2.98 15.07
CA LEU A 12 -14.07 -2.13 13.95
C LEU A 12 -15.43 -2.54 13.39
N ARG A 13 -16.26 -1.54 13.08
CA ARG A 13 -17.52 -1.72 12.34
C ARG A 13 -17.27 -1.63 10.84
N ILE A 14 -17.05 -2.78 10.22
CA ILE A 14 -16.75 -2.91 8.78
C ILE A 14 -17.91 -3.62 8.07
N LYS A 15 -18.26 -3.17 6.87
CA LYS A 15 -19.25 -3.85 6.01
C LYS A 15 -18.70 -5.22 5.60
N ARG A 16 -19.53 -6.27 5.64
CA ARG A 16 -19.14 -7.64 5.27
C ARG A 16 -18.42 -7.74 3.92
N SER A 17 -18.84 -6.96 2.91
CA SER A 17 -18.20 -6.94 1.59
C SER A 17 -16.75 -6.45 1.58
N LYS A 18 -16.32 -5.71 2.60
CA LYS A 18 -14.95 -5.19 2.73
C LYS A 18 -14.13 -5.92 3.79
N GLU A 19 -14.74 -6.77 4.60
CA GLU A 19 -14.09 -7.42 5.75
C GLU A 19 -12.84 -8.19 5.33
N GLU A 20 -12.91 -8.99 4.27
CA GLU A 20 -11.77 -9.77 3.80
C GLU A 20 -10.59 -8.89 3.38
N ALA A 21 -10.86 -7.79 2.69
CA ALA A 21 -9.84 -6.83 2.30
C ALA A 21 -9.17 -6.18 3.52
N TYR A 22 -9.96 -5.81 4.54
CA TYR A 22 -9.41 -5.29 5.80
C TYR A 22 -8.54 -6.32 6.53
N ARG A 23 -8.93 -7.61 6.53
CA ARG A 23 -8.12 -8.68 7.13
C ARG A 23 -6.80 -8.88 6.38
N LYS A 24 -6.82 -8.85 5.05
CA LYS A 24 -5.60 -8.92 4.23
C LYS A 24 -4.69 -7.72 4.48
N ALA A 25 -5.25 -6.50 4.52
CA ALA A 25 -4.50 -5.29 4.82
C ALA A 25 -3.85 -5.35 6.21
N ALA A 26 -4.58 -5.80 7.24
CA ALA A 26 -4.02 -5.96 8.58
C ALA A 26 -2.88 -6.99 8.63
N LYS A 27 -3.01 -8.09 7.88
CA LYS A 27 -1.92 -9.07 7.76
C LYS A 27 -0.66 -8.44 7.15
N LEU A 28 -0.80 -7.69 6.06
CA LEU A 28 0.32 -6.99 5.41
C LEU A 28 1.02 -6.02 6.38
N VAL A 29 0.26 -5.25 7.15
CA VAL A 29 0.83 -4.35 8.16
C VAL A 29 1.56 -5.12 9.26
N ASN A 30 1.00 -6.24 9.74
CA ASN A 30 1.65 -7.06 10.78
C ASN A 30 2.97 -7.68 10.30
N ASP A 31 2.99 -8.16 9.05
CA ASP A 31 4.18 -8.73 8.44
C ASP A 31 5.27 -7.64 8.30
N ALA A 32 4.91 -6.45 7.82
CA ALA A 32 5.82 -5.30 7.72
C ALA A 32 6.33 -4.81 9.08
N VAL A 33 5.46 -4.72 10.11
CA VAL A 33 5.87 -4.38 11.48
C VAL A 33 6.87 -5.40 12.03
N THR A 34 6.66 -6.68 11.75
CA THR A 34 7.57 -7.75 12.17
C THR A 34 8.92 -7.64 11.45
N GLU A 35 8.91 -7.36 10.16
CA GLU A 35 10.12 -7.15 9.37
C GLU A 35 10.94 -5.96 9.86
N TYR A 36 10.28 -4.81 10.08
CA TYR A 36 10.94 -3.62 10.62
C TYR A 36 11.46 -3.88 12.03
N ARG A 37 10.69 -4.59 12.88
CA ARG A 37 11.18 -4.99 14.20
C ARG A 37 12.45 -5.83 14.10
N ASN A 38 12.53 -6.78 13.16
CA ASN A 38 13.73 -7.62 12.97
C ASN A 38 14.91 -6.83 12.39
N LYS A 39 14.64 -5.85 11.51
CA LYS A 39 15.67 -4.99 10.89
C LYS A 39 16.25 -3.98 11.89
N PHE A 40 15.41 -3.42 12.75
CA PHE A 40 15.76 -2.29 13.64
C PHE A 40 15.93 -2.67 15.12
N GLY A 41 15.49 -3.86 15.55
CA GLY A 41 15.85 -4.49 16.83
C GLY A 41 16.59 -5.78 16.52
N ILE A 42 17.90 -5.92 16.78
CA ILE A 42 18.51 -6.14 18.11
C ILE A 42 19.90 -5.48 18.19
N LYS A 43 20.00 -4.14 18.09
CA LYS A 43 21.24 -3.42 18.49
C LYS A 43 20.90 -2.11 19.22
N GLY A 44 20.22 -2.25 20.37
CA GLY A 44 20.33 -1.28 21.47
C GLY A 44 19.59 0.05 21.33
N SER A 45 18.35 0.08 20.85
CA SER A 45 17.57 1.32 20.74
C SER A 45 16.14 1.17 21.24
N ASP A 46 15.71 2.14 22.05
CA ASP A 46 14.41 2.31 22.72
C ASP A 46 13.24 2.60 21.75
N LEU A 47 13.16 1.91 20.61
CA LEU A 47 12.02 2.09 19.69
C LEU A 47 10.79 1.36 20.22
N ASP A 48 9.72 2.11 20.47
CA ASP A 48 8.42 1.55 20.83
C ASP A 48 7.75 0.95 19.58
N ILE A 49 6.80 0.05 19.79
CA ILE A 49 5.95 -0.51 18.73
C ILE A 49 5.22 0.59 17.93
N LYS A 50 4.98 1.75 18.56
CA LYS A 50 4.39 2.92 17.93
C LYS A 50 5.32 3.56 16.91
N ASP A 51 6.62 3.62 17.18
CA ASP A 51 7.61 4.18 16.26
C ASP A 51 7.75 3.29 15.03
N ILE A 52 7.79 1.97 15.26
CA ILE A 52 7.80 0.98 14.18
C ILE A 52 6.52 1.09 13.33
N LEU A 53 5.36 1.23 13.97
CA LEU A 53 4.09 1.39 13.25
C LEU A 53 4.06 2.70 12.44
N ALA A 54 4.63 3.79 12.95
CA ALA A 54 4.75 5.05 12.21
C ALA A 54 5.67 4.91 11.00
N MET A 55 6.79 4.18 11.13
CA MET A 55 7.68 3.88 10.01
C MET A 55 6.98 3.06 8.93
N VAL A 56 6.25 2.01 9.31
CA VAL A 56 5.49 1.16 8.38
C VAL A 56 4.38 1.96 7.69
N ALA A 57 3.66 2.82 8.42
CA ALA A 57 2.64 3.69 7.84
C ALA A 57 3.24 4.66 6.82
N CYS A 58 4.40 5.26 7.11
CA CYS A 58 5.12 6.13 6.18
C CYS A 58 5.56 5.37 4.93
N HIS A 59 6.09 4.16 5.09
CA HIS A 59 6.51 3.31 3.97
C HIS A 59 5.34 3.00 3.02
N PHE A 60 4.19 2.55 3.56
CA PHE A 60 3.01 2.30 2.72
C PHE A 60 2.45 3.56 2.06
N ALA A 61 2.54 4.72 2.73
CA ALA A 61 2.15 5.99 2.10
C ALA A 61 3.08 6.35 0.93
N PHE A 62 4.39 6.11 1.07
CA PHE A 62 5.35 6.28 -0.01
C PHE A 62 5.09 5.32 -1.17
N GLU A 63 4.91 4.02 -0.91
CA GLU A 63 4.59 3.03 -1.95
C GLU A 63 3.29 3.36 -2.69
N LYS A 64 2.28 3.86 -1.98
CA LYS A 64 1.04 4.33 -2.60
C LYS A 64 1.30 5.49 -3.57
N LEU A 65 2.13 6.46 -3.18
CA LEU A 65 2.48 7.59 -4.05
C LEU A 65 3.29 7.14 -5.27
N GLU A 66 4.23 6.21 -5.10
CA GLU A 66 5.00 5.65 -6.22
C GLU A 66 4.10 4.86 -7.16
N PHE A 67 3.15 4.07 -6.64
CA PHE A 67 2.17 3.35 -7.44
C PHE A 67 1.19 4.27 -8.17
N GLU A 68 0.82 5.41 -7.58
CA GLU A 68 0.01 6.44 -8.24
C GLU A 68 0.79 7.10 -9.39
N LYS A 69 2.10 7.29 -9.26
CA LYS A 69 2.96 7.79 -10.35
C LYS A 69 3.18 6.76 -11.46
N SER A 70 3.32 5.49 -11.11
CA SER A 70 3.53 4.39 -12.05
C SER A 70 2.24 3.78 -12.58
N SER A 71 1.06 4.28 -12.18
CA SER A 71 -0.19 3.92 -12.82
C SER A 71 -0.21 4.56 -14.20
N ASP A 72 0.40 3.81 -15.12
CA ASP A 72 0.55 3.94 -16.56
C ASP A 72 -0.75 4.16 -17.34
N GLN A 73 -1.81 4.68 -16.73
CA GLN A 73 -2.93 5.21 -17.49
C GLN A 73 -2.43 6.29 -18.43
N ASN A 74 -1.49 7.15 -18.01
CA ASN A 74 -0.93 8.15 -18.91
C ASN A 74 -0.10 7.54 -20.05
N ILE A 75 0.75 6.54 -19.79
CA ILE A 75 1.59 5.95 -20.85
C ILE A 75 0.75 5.13 -21.84
N LEU A 76 -0.20 4.33 -21.34
CA LEU A 76 -1.11 3.57 -22.20
C LEU A 76 -2.05 4.50 -22.97
N MET A 77 -2.60 5.53 -22.33
CA MET A 77 -3.44 6.53 -23.00
C MET A 77 -2.66 7.32 -24.04
N GLU A 78 -1.41 7.67 -23.75
CA GLU A 78 -0.52 8.35 -24.71
C GLU A 78 -0.23 7.44 -25.92
N SER A 79 0.02 6.15 -25.68
CA SER A 79 0.25 5.17 -26.76
C SER A 79 -1.01 4.97 -27.62
N ILE A 80 -2.19 4.89 -27.02
CA ILE A 80 -3.48 4.81 -27.73
C ILE A 80 -3.72 6.10 -28.53
N SER A 81 -3.46 7.27 -27.95
CA SER A 81 -3.64 8.55 -28.64
C SER A 81 -2.71 8.71 -29.85
N LYS A 82 -1.47 8.21 -29.76
CA LYS A 82 -0.54 8.18 -30.89
C LYS A 82 -1.07 7.31 -32.03
N LEU A 83 -1.58 6.12 -31.72
CA LEU A 83 -2.18 5.23 -32.70
C LEU A 83 -3.44 5.85 -33.35
N ASP A 84 -4.29 6.52 -32.58
CA ASP A 84 -5.46 7.23 -33.13
C ASP A 84 -5.03 8.35 -34.08
N THR A 85 -3.98 9.10 -33.74
CA THR A 85 -3.46 10.18 -34.59
C THR A 85 -2.87 9.64 -35.89
N GLU A 86 -2.11 8.53 -35.83
CA GLU A 86 -1.56 7.86 -37.02
C GLU A 86 -2.68 7.33 -37.94
N LEU A 87 -3.74 6.77 -37.37
CA LEU A 87 -4.90 6.33 -38.14
C LEU A 87 -5.62 7.51 -38.81
N GLU A 88 -5.83 8.62 -38.09
CA GLU A 88 -6.45 9.83 -38.65
C GLU A 88 -5.62 10.44 -39.79
N GLU A 89 -4.29 10.36 -39.74
CA GLU A 89 -3.42 10.78 -40.86
C GLU A 89 -3.54 9.88 -42.09
N ILE A 90 -3.73 8.57 -41.91
CA ILE A 90 -3.88 7.61 -43.02
C ILE A 90 -5.25 7.73 -43.70
N PHE A 91 -6.29 8.09 -42.95
CA PHE A 91 -7.67 8.24 -43.47
C PHE A 91 -7.98 9.64 -44.03
N LYS A 92 -6.97 10.52 -44.14
CA LYS A 92 -7.07 11.87 -44.72
C LYS A 92 -6.57 11.91 -46.16
#